data_AF-A0A2W4Z1F7-F1
#
_entry.id   AF-A0A2W4Z1F7-F1
#
_cell.length_a   1.000
_cell.length_b   1.000
_cell.length_c   1.000
_cell.angle_alpha   90.00
_cell.angle_beta   90.00
_cell.angle_gamma   90.00
#
_symmetry.space_group_name_H-M   'P 1'
#
loop_
_entity.id
_entity.type
_entity.pdbx_description
1 polymer ?
#
loop_
_entity_poly.entity_id
_entity_poly.type
_entity_poly.pdbx_seq_one_letter_code
_entity_poly.pdbx_strand_id
1 'polypeptide(L)'
;MKARMSIGAALAAVALLASPAVAQPRCITGPEAESLTLVAMPDILRETGRVCAAQLPAASLIRRQSSALIDRYQIESDRAWPSARAAIVKLSDPAVDAMLDSEFARPLLTTLLVPQIVGRIATRDCGTIDRMLTLLQPLPPRNTAAIVVETLRYLKSQKPRGGDIAAVAMLLCPVETR
;
A
#
# COMPACT_ATOMS: atom_id res chain seq x y z
N MET A 1 59.54 56.91 11.06
CA MET A 1 58.20 57.54 11.07
C MET A 1 57.18 56.51 10.61
N LYS A 2 56.20 56.22 11.49
CA LYS A 2 54.85 55.68 11.28
C LYS A 2 54.69 54.32 10.56
N ALA A 3 54.64 53.28 11.39
CA ALA A 3 53.94 52.03 11.14
C ALA A 3 52.42 52.27 11.00
N ARG A 4 51.77 51.55 10.06
CA ARG A 4 50.33 51.25 10.12
C ARG A 4 50.10 49.82 9.65
N MET A 5 50.14 48.92 10.62
CA MET A 5 49.72 47.53 10.53
C MET A 5 48.21 47.49 10.77
N SER A 6 47.43 47.27 9.71
CA SER A 6 45.98 47.06 9.82
C SER A 6 45.71 45.56 9.77
N ILE A 7 45.70 44.92 10.94
CA ILE A 7 45.26 43.53 11.12
C ILE A 7 43.73 43.57 11.10
N GLY A 8 43.14 43.31 9.92
CA GLY A 8 41.71 43.11 9.77
C GLY A 8 41.32 41.76 10.35
N ALA A 9 40.48 41.78 11.38
CA ALA A 9 40.04 40.63 12.15
C ALA A 9 39.36 39.56 11.28
N ALA A 10 39.94 38.35 11.30
CA ALA A 10 39.24 37.13 10.93
C ALA A 10 38.34 36.71 12.09
N LEU A 11 37.03 36.69 11.87
CA LEU A 11 36.07 35.94 12.69
C LEU A 11 35.03 35.34 11.74
N ALA A 12 35.28 34.07 11.40
CA ALA A 12 34.38 33.20 10.68
C ALA A 12 33.14 32.94 11.54
N ALA A 13 31.97 33.35 11.06
CA ALA A 13 30.68 32.91 11.58
C ALA A 13 30.01 32.02 10.53
N VAL A 14 30.46 30.77 10.44
CA VAL A 14 29.71 29.72 9.73
C VAL A 14 28.62 29.26 10.69
N ALA A 15 27.49 29.96 10.69
CA ALA A 15 26.28 29.47 11.34
C ALA A 15 25.77 28.28 10.52
N LEU A 16 26.16 27.06 10.90
CA LEU A 16 25.47 25.86 10.45
C LEU A 16 24.03 25.94 10.98
N LEU A 17 23.10 26.29 10.10
CA LEU A 17 21.68 26.06 10.30
C LEU A 17 21.45 24.54 10.29
N ALA A 18 21.63 23.91 11.45
CA ALA A 18 21.07 22.60 11.72
C ALA A 18 19.56 22.77 11.81
N SER A 19 18.87 22.73 10.66
CA SER A 19 17.43 22.58 10.64
C SER A 19 17.09 21.27 11.37
N PRO A 20 16.23 21.28 12.40
CA PRO A 20 15.75 20.04 12.96
C PRO A 20 15.07 19.26 11.83
N ALA A 21 15.52 18.03 11.58
CA ALA A 21 14.83 17.11 10.72
C ALA A 21 13.45 16.87 11.34
N VAL A 22 12.46 17.63 10.89
CA VAL A 22 11.06 17.38 11.21
C VAL A 22 10.79 15.97 10.72
N ALA A 23 10.55 15.04 11.66
CA ALA A 23 10.17 13.68 11.35
C ALA A 23 8.92 13.76 10.45
N GLN A 24 9.10 13.54 9.16
CA GLN A 24 7.99 13.61 8.23
C GLN A 24 6.99 12.52 8.61
N PRO A 25 5.69 12.82 8.68
CA PRO A 25 4.69 11.79 8.96
C PRO A 25 4.86 10.66 7.93
N ARG A 26 5.08 9.44 8.41
CA ARG A 26 5.21 8.25 7.55
C ARG A 26 3.85 7.97 6.92
N CYS A 27 3.67 8.42 5.68
CA CYS A 27 2.48 8.19 4.88
C CYS A 27 2.85 7.73 3.46
N ILE A 28 1.89 7.12 2.78
CA ILE A 28 2.01 6.70 1.39
C ILE A 28 1.02 7.48 0.52
N THR A 29 1.46 7.86 -0.67
CA THR A 29 0.63 8.55 -1.67
C THR A 29 -0.43 7.60 -2.26
N GLY A 30 -1.40 8.15 -2.98
CA GLY A 30 -2.40 7.35 -3.72
C GLY A 30 -1.76 6.29 -4.63
N PRO A 31 -0.86 6.68 -5.57
CA PRO A 31 -0.19 5.73 -6.46
C PRO A 31 0.62 4.64 -5.74
N GLU A 32 1.20 4.97 -4.59
CA GLU A 32 1.91 4.00 -3.75
C GLU A 32 0.95 2.99 -3.11
N ALA A 33 -0.18 3.46 -2.60
CA ALA A 33 -1.24 2.59 -2.08
C ALA A 33 -1.89 1.73 -3.16
N GLU A 34 -2.03 2.25 -4.39
CA GLU A 34 -2.52 1.48 -5.54
C GLU A 34 -1.54 0.35 -5.87
N SER A 35 -0.23 0.63 -5.81
CA SER A 35 0.81 -0.37 -6.02
C SER A 35 0.73 -1.49 -4.98
N LEU A 36 0.56 -1.15 -3.70
CA LEU A 36 0.35 -2.14 -2.64
C LEU A 36 -0.91 -2.98 -2.87
N THR A 37 -2.00 -2.33 -3.28
CA THR A 37 -3.28 -2.99 -3.58
C THR A 37 -3.12 -3.99 -4.72
N LEU A 38 -2.45 -3.61 -5.82
CA LEU A 38 -2.14 -4.51 -6.94
C LEU A 38 -1.27 -5.68 -6.50
N VAL A 39 -0.29 -5.45 -5.63
CA VAL A 39 0.58 -6.51 -5.12
C VAL A 39 -0.18 -7.54 -4.30
N ALA A 40 -1.10 -7.11 -3.44
CA ALA A 40 -1.85 -7.98 -2.55
C ALA A 40 -3.03 -8.71 -3.23
N MET A 41 -3.61 -8.14 -4.30
CA MET A 41 -4.86 -8.66 -4.88
C MET A 41 -4.83 -10.12 -5.35
N PRO A 42 -3.79 -10.63 -6.04
CA PRO A 42 -3.77 -12.02 -6.48
C PRO A 42 -4.01 -13.00 -5.32
N ASP A 43 -3.29 -12.82 -4.21
CA ASP A 43 -3.38 -13.70 -3.05
C ASP A 43 -4.71 -13.50 -2.29
N ILE A 44 -5.23 -12.26 -2.21
CA ILE A 44 -6.55 -11.99 -1.64
C ILE A 44 -7.64 -12.71 -2.44
N LEU A 45 -7.61 -12.66 -3.77
CA LEU A 45 -8.58 -13.33 -4.63
C LEU A 45 -8.49 -14.86 -4.48
N ARG A 46 -7.28 -15.42 -4.48
CA ARG A 46 -7.06 -16.86 -4.30
C ARG A 46 -7.59 -17.34 -2.96
N GLU A 47 -7.22 -16.65 -1.89
CA GLU A 47 -7.57 -17.06 -0.53
C GLU A 47 -9.06 -16.85 -0.25
N THR A 48 -9.66 -15.80 -0.79
CA THR A 48 -11.12 -15.61 -0.76
C THR A 48 -11.84 -16.75 -1.49
N GLY A 49 -11.33 -17.19 -2.65
CA GLY A 49 -11.85 -18.34 -3.37
C GLY A 49 -11.79 -19.64 -2.55
N ARG A 50 -10.74 -19.79 -1.73
CA ARG A 50 -10.57 -20.93 -0.81
C ARG A 50 -11.57 -20.88 0.34
N VAL A 51 -11.72 -19.73 1.00
CA VAL A 51 -12.71 -19.51 2.08
C VAL A 51 -14.13 -19.75 1.58
N CYS A 52 -14.46 -19.27 0.38
CA CYS A 52 -15.79 -19.36 -0.19
C CYS A 52 -16.09 -20.68 -0.91
N ALA A 53 -15.14 -21.62 -0.97
CA ALA A 53 -15.27 -22.84 -1.76
C ALA A 53 -16.49 -23.70 -1.40
N ALA A 54 -16.81 -23.76 -0.10
CA ALA A 54 -17.93 -24.57 0.41
C ALA A 54 -19.32 -23.93 0.19
N GLN A 55 -19.38 -22.62 -0.08
CA GLN A 55 -20.64 -21.87 -0.20
C GLN A 55 -21.04 -21.56 -1.64
N LEU A 56 -20.09 -21.62 -2.58
CA LEU A 56 -20.30 -21.19 -3.95
C LEU A 56 -20.21 -22.38 -4.92
N PRO A 57 -20.92 -22.35 -6.07
CA PRO A 57 -20.74 -23.34 -7.14
C PRO A 57 -19.31 -23.35 -7.68
N ALA A 58 -18.82 -24.49 -8.18
CA ALA A 58 -17.46 -24.58 -8.73
C ALA A 58 -17.20 -23.62 -9.92
N ALA A 59 -18.28 -23.20 -10.60
CA ALA A 59 -18.22 -22.24 -11.69
C ALA A 59 -18.11 -20.78 -11.24
N SER A 60 -18.31 -20.45 -9.96
CA SER A 60 -18.18 -19.07 -9.45
C SER A 60 -16.80 -18.50 -9.76
N LEU A 61 -16.76 -17.24 -10.17
CA LEU A 61 -15.55 -16.58 -10.66
C LEU A 61 -14.47 -16.57 -9.58
N ILE A 62 -14.83 -16.24 -8.34
CA ILE A 62 -13.90 -16.20 -7.21
C ILE A 62 -13.31 -17.58 -6.88
N ARG A 63 -14.00 -18.69 -7.22
CA ARG A 63 -13.50 -20.05 -7.01
C ARG A 63 -12.49 -20.51 -8.06
N ARG A 64 -12.38 -19.80 -9.20
CA ARG A 64 -11.48 -20.19 -10.30
C ARG A 64 -10.06 -19.71 -10.04
N GLN A 65 -9.33 -20.51 -9.28
CA GLN A 65 -7.92 -20.29 -8.88
C GLN A 65 -6.95 -20.13 -10.05
N SER A 66 -7.27 -20.74 -11.20
CA SER A 66 -6.54 -20.57 -12.45
C SER A 66 -7.51 -19.98 -13.46
N SER A 67 -7.47 -18.66 -13.62
CA SER A 67 -8.37 -17.94 -14.52
C SER A 67 -7.66 -16.73 -15.11
N ALA A 68 -8.09 -16.33 -16.32
CA ALA A 68 -7.62 -15.12 -16.96
C ALA A 68 -7.83 -13.86 -16.09
N LEU A 69 -8.76 -13.89 -15.13
CA LEU A 69 -8.89 -12.83 -14.14
C LEU A 69 -7.65 -12.75 -13.25
N ILE A 70 -7.30 -13.86 -12.59
CA ILE A 70 -6.15 -13.92 -11.67
C ILE A 70 -4.85 -13.64 -12.42
N ASP A 71 -4.70 -14.15 -13.64
CA ASP A 71 -3.49 -13.92 -14.46
C ASP A 71 -3.28 -12.43 -14.75
N ARG A 72 -4.35 -11.68 -15.04
CA ARG A 72 -4.27 -10.22 -15.24
C ARG A 72 -3.84 -9.49 -13.97
N TYR A 73 -4.34 -9.91 -12.80
CA TYR A 73 -3.90 -9.36 -11.53
C TYR A 73 -2.44 -9.72 -11.23
N GLN A 74 -2.00 -10.93 -11.57
CA GLN A 74 -0.60 -11.34 -11.38
C GLN A 74 0.36 -10.47 -12.20
N ILE A 75 0.06 -10.23 -13.47
CA ILE A 75 0.87 -9.39 -14.36
C ILE A 75 1.03 -7.96 -13.79
N GLU A 76 -0.07 -7.36 -13.33
CA GLU A 76 -0.02 -6.01 -12.75
C GLU A 76 0.64 -5.98 -11.37
N SER A 77 0.48 -7.04 -10.59
CA SER A 77 1.17 -7.25 -9.31
C SER A 77 2.68 -7.29 -9.49
N ASP A 78 3.17 -8.03 -10.49
CA ASP A 78 4.60 -8.12 -10.82
C ASP A 78 5.16 -6.77 -11.27
N ARG A 79 4.42 -6.02 -12.09
CA ARG A 79 4.78 -4.67 -12.54
C ARG A 79 4.80 -3.65 -11.39
N ALA A 80 3.86 -3.77 -10.45
CA ALA A 80 3.71 -2.84 -9.33
C ALA A 80 4.72 -3.08 -8.19
N TRP A 81 5.36 -4.25 -8.15
CA TRP A 81 6.20 -4.67 -7.04
C TRP A 81 7.30 -3.65 -6.65
N PRO A 82 8.10 -3.08 -7.56
CA PRO A 82 9.15 -2.12 -7.15
C PRO A 82 8.59 -0.88 -6.45
N SER A 83 7.46 -0.36 -6.92
CA SER A 83 6.78 0.80 -6.33
C SER A 83 6.18 0.45 -4.96
N ALA A 84 5.50 -0.70 -4.87
CA ALA A 84 4.97 -1.21 -3.62
C ALA A 84 6.05 -1.42 -2.56
N ARG A 85 7.21 -1.98 -2.94
CA ARG A 85 8.35 -2.16 -2.04
C ARG A 85 8.88 -0.84 -1.50
N ALA A 86 9.05 0.16 -2.36
CA ALA A 86 9.45 1.49 -1.94
C ALA A 86 8.45 2.13 -0.96
N ALA A 87 7.14 1.91 -1.17
CA ALA A 87 6.11 2.37 -0.25
C ALA A 87 6.18 1.68 1.13
N ILE A 88 6.51 0.38 1.18
CA ILE A 88 6.67 -0.35 2.45
C ILE A 88 7.88 0.17 3.21
N VAL A 89 9.00 0.42 2.53
CA VAL A 89 10.21 1.02 3.13
C VAL A 89 9.88 2.35 3.81
N LYS A 90 9.06 3.22 3.18
CA LYS A 90 8.61 4.49 3.80
C LYS A 90 7.86 4.31 5.12
N LEU A 91 7.11 3.22 5.26
CA LEU A 91 6.32 2.91 6.45
C LEU A 91 7.13 2.14 7.50
N SER A 92 8.19 1.46 7.07
CA SER A 92 8.97 0.54 7.90
C SER A 92 10.00 1.27 8.77
N ASP A 93 10.50 0.55 9.77
CA ASP A 93 11.69 0.98 10.49
C ASP A 93 12.95 0.69 9.64
N PRO A 94 13.98 1.54 9.65
CA PRO A 94 15.23 1.30 8.90
C PRO A 94 15.87 -0.06 9.18
N ALA A 95 15.66 -0.66 10.36
CA ALA A 95 16.13 -2.00 10.68
C ALA A 95 15.49 -3.11 9.81
N VAL A 96 14.36 -2.83 9.16
CA VAL A 96 13.58 -3.77 8.34
C VAL A 96 13.90 -3.63 6.85
N ASP A 97 14.53 -2.53 6.42
CA ASP A 97 14.79 -2.23 5.00
C ASP A 97 15.63 -3.30 4.31
N ALA A 98 16.67 -3.79 5.00
CA ALA A 98 17.53 -4.87 4.49
C ALA A 98 16.77 -6.19 4.27
N MET A 99 15.72 -6.46 5.08
CA MET A 99 14.86 -7.63 4.87
C MET A 99 13.96 -7.43 3.65
N LEU A 100 13.52 -6.19 3.40
CA LEU A 100 12.70 -5.84 2.25
C LEU A 100 13.46 -5.89 0.93
N ASP A 101 14.80 -5.83 0.92
CA ASP A 101 15.64 -6.02 -0.27
C ASP A 101 15.69 -7.48 -0.75
N SER A 102 15.24 -8.43 0.08
CA SER A 102 15.20 -9.85 -0.27
C SER A 102 14.07 -10.20 -1.24
N GLU A 103 14.25 -11.29 -1.98
CA GLU A 103 13.20 -11.91 -2.79
C GLU A 103 11.99 -12.37 -1.96
N PHE A 104 12.18 -12.56 -0.65
CA PHE A 104 11.14 -12.97 0.30
C PHE A 104 10.24 -11.81 0.76
N ALA A 105 10.60 -10.56 0.46
CA ALA A 105 9.84 -9.41 0.91
C ALA A 105 8.38 -9.42 0.43
N ARG A 106 8.14 -9.86 -0.80
CA ARG A 106 6.78 -9.94 -1.37
C ARG A 106 5.95 -11.07 -0.72
N PRO A 107 6.44 -12.32 -0.66
CA PRO A 107 5.74 -13.38 0.09
C PRO A 107 5.49 -13.03 1.56
N LEU A 108 6.46 -12.38 2.22
CA LEU A 108 6.31 -11.94 3.61
C LEU A 108 5.16 -10.93 3.75
N LEU A 109 5.11 -9.93 2.87
CA LEU A 109 4.03 -8.94 2.83
C LEU A 109 2.66 -9.62 2.71
N THR A 110 2.50 -10.52 1.74
CA THR A 110 1.20 -11.13 1.49
C THR A 110 0.81 -12.09 2.61
N THR A 111 1.77 -12.78 3.22
CA THR A 111 1.54 -13.60 4.43
C THR A 111 1.03 -12.80 5.62
N LEU A 112 1.48 -11.55 5.79
CA LEU A 112 1.04 -10.69 6.88
C LEU A 112 -0.32 -10.03 6.59
N LEU A 113 -0.55 -9.57 5.36
CA LEU A 113 -1.73 -8.78 5.01
C LEU A 113 -2.96 -9.62 4.64
N VAL A 114 -2.77 -10.68 3.85
CA VAL A 114 -3.89 -11.46 3.28
C VAL A 114 -4.75 -12.07 4.38
N PRO A 115 -4.21 -12.70 5.45
CA PRO A 115 -5.03 -13.29 6.50
C PRO A 115 -5.86 -12.26 7.27
N GLN A 116 -5.36 -11.04 7.47
CA GLN A 116 -6.09 -9.97 8.16
C GLN A 116 -7.31 -9.51 7.36
N ILE A 117 -7.19 -9.52 6.03
CA ILE A 117 -8.26 -9.13 5.11
C ILE A 117 -9.25 -10.29 4.97
N VAL A 118 -8.77 -11.47 4.59
CA VAL A 118 -9.62 -12.61 4.23
C VAL A 118 -10.21 -13.29 5.46
N GLY A 119 -9.52 -13.26 6.61
CA GLY A 119 -10.04 -13.80 7.88
C GLY A 119 -11.31 -13.12 8.39
N ARG A 120 -11.70 -11.98 7.80
CA ARG A 120 -12.93 -11.25 8.12
C ARG A 120 -14.10 -11.59 7.21
N ILE A 121 -13.86 -12.39 6.18
CA ILE A 121 -14.90 -12.78 5.22
C ILE A 121 -15.78 -13.82 5.90
N ALA A 122 -17.01 -13.43 6.23
CA ALA A 122 -18.01 -14.38 6.66
C ALA A 122 -18.48 -15.20 5.45
N THR A 123 -18.63 -16.51 5.63
CA THR A 123 -19.07 -17.44 4.57
C THR A 123 -20.41 -17.04 3.94
N ARG A 124 -21.30 -16.40 4.72
CA ARG A 124 -22.58 -15.84 4.22
C ARG A 124 -22.41 -14.72 3.18
N ASP A 125 -21.28 -14.03 3.17
CA ASP A 125 -21.01 -12.90 2.27
C ASP A 125 -20.41 -13.35 0.92
N CYS A 126 -20.05 -14.63 0.79
CA CYS A 126 -19.39 -15.16 -0.40
C CYS A 126 -20.17 -14.95 -1.70
N GLY A 127 -21.51 -15.04 -1.68
CA GLY A 127 -22.34 -14.76 -2.86
C GLY A 127 -22.24 -13.29 -3.30
N THR A 128 -22.24 -12.37 -2.35
CA THR A 128 -22.05 -10.94 -2.60
C THR A 128 -20.67 -10.66 -3.18
N ILE A 129 -19.63 -11.28 -2.62
CA ILE A 129 -18.24 -11.11 -3.08
C ILE A 129 -18.06 -11.62 -4.51
N ASP A 130 -18.57 -12.82 -4.84
CA ASP A 130 -18.49 -13.37 -6.19
C ASP A 130 -19.22 -12.47 -7.20
N ARG A 131 -20.38 -11.92 -6.81
CA ARG A 131 -21.12 -10.97 -7.63
C ARG A 131 -20.36 -9.66 -7.84
N MET A 132 -19.78 -9.09 -6.79
CA MET A 132 -18.95 -7.89 -6.89
C MET A 132 -17.75 -8.13 -7.81
N LEU A 133 -17.05 -9.25 -7.65
CA LEU A 133 -15.92 -9.59 -8.50
C LEU A 133 -16.33 -9.75 -9.96
N THR A 134 -17.51 -10.35 -10.23
CA THR A 134 -18.05 -10.48 -11.58
C THR A 134 -18.31 -9.12 -12.22
N LEU A 135 -18.82 -8.14 -11.46
CA LEU A 135 -19.02 -6.77 -11.93
C LEU A 135 -17.67 -6.06 -12.18
N LEU A 136 -16.66 -6.37 -11.37
CA LEU A 136 -15.32 -5.80 -11.51
C LEU A 136 -14.47 -6.47 -12.59
N GLN A 137 -14.81 -7.70 -13.00
CA GLN A 137 -14.05 -8.51 -13.97
C GLN A 137 -13.69 -7.79 -15.28
N PRO A 138 -14.54 -6.93 -15.87
CA PRO A 138 -14.20 -6.22 -17.10
C PRO A 138 -13.20 -5.08 -16.90
N LEU A 139 -13.07 -4.55 -15.69
CA LEU A 139 -12.17 -3.44 -15.39
C LEU A 139 -10.71 -3.90 -15.41
N PRO A 140 -9.78 -3.07 -15.91
CA PRO A 140 -8.36 -3.30 -15.71
C PRO A 140 -8.01 -3.36 -14.22
N PRO A 141 -7.10 -4.25 -13.77
CA PRO A 141 -6.69 -4.34 -12.37
C PRO A 141 -6.26 -3.00 -11.76
N ARG A 142 -5.58 -2.14 -12.55
CA ARG A 142 -5.18 -0.78 -12.14
C ARG A 142 -6.38 0.08 -11.77
N ASN A 143 -7.45 0.04 -12.56
CA ASN A 143 -8.66 0.81 -12.29
C ASN A 143 -9.35 0.29 -11.02
N THR A 144 -9.36 -1.03 -10.80
CA THR A 144 -9.89 -1.60 -9.56
C THR A 144 -9.05 -1.17 -8.34
N ALA A 145 -7.72 -1.16 -8.45
CA ALA A 145 -6.84 -0.67 -7.38
C ALA A 145 -7.10 0.82 -7.07
N ALA A 146 -7.23 1.67 -8.09
CA ALA A 146 -7.59 3.08 -7.92
C ALA A 146 -8.93 3.24 -7.20
N ILE A 147 -9.97 2.49 -7.59
CA ILE A 147 -11.29 2.52 -6.90
C ILE A 147 -11.14 2.14 -5.42
N VAL A 148 -10.37 1.11 -5.10
CA VAL A 148 -10.12 0.69 -3.71
C VAL A 148 -9.44 1.83 -2.93
N VAL A 149 -8.41 2.44 -3.49
CA VAL A 149 -7.65 3.53 -2.83
C VAL A 149 -8.49 4.79 -2.66
N GLU A 150 -9.28 5.18 -3.66
CA GLU A 150 -10.22 6.31 -3.53
C GLU A 150 -11.29 6.03 -2.48
N THR A 151 -11.76 4.78 -2.37
CA THR A 151 -12.69 4.39 -1.31
C THR A 151 -12.04 4.51 0.06
N LEU A 152 -10.79 4.05 0.22
CA LEU A 152 -10.04 4.20 1.47
C LEU A 152 -9.86 5.68 1.84
N ARG A 153 -9.52 6.52 0.87
CA ARG A 153 -9.39 7.97 1.07
C ARG A 153 -10.70 8.63 1.47
N TYR A 154 -11.80 8.26 0.81
CA TYR A 154 -13.13 8.71 1.19
C TYR A 154 -13.47 8.29 2.62
N LEU A 155 -13.20 7.04 3.00
CA LEU A 155 -13.41 6.56 4.37
C LEU A 155 -12.54 7.30 5.39
N LYS A 156 -11.30 7.67 5.04
CA LYS A 156 -10.41 8.50 5.87
C LYS A 156 -11.01 9.88 6.14
N SER A 157 -11.70 10.48 5.17
CA SER A 157 -12.34 11.79 5.34
C SER A 157 -13.62 11.76 6.18
N GLN A 158 -14.16 10.57 6.46
CA GLN A 158 -15.32 10.40 7.31
C GLN A 158 -14.89 10.23 8.78
N LYS A 159 -15.80 10.51 9.73
CA LYS A 159 -15.54 10.27 11.16
C LYS A 159 -15.01 8.85 11.39
N PRO A 160 -14.00 8.65 12.26
CA PRO A 160 -13.34 7.37 12.43
C PRO A 160 -14.37 6.29 12.82
N ARG A 161 -14.61 5.36 11.90
CA ARG A 161 -15.24 4.09 12.19
C ARG A 161 -14.13 3.11 12.57
N GLY A 162 -14.27 2.41 13.70
CA GLY A 162 -13.27 1.43 14.12
C GLY A 162 -13.09 0.28 13.11
N GLY A 163 -11.87 -0.25 12.99
CA GLY A 163 -11.54 -1.45 12.20
C GLY A 163 -10.31 -1.31 11.30
N ASP A 164 -9.67 -2.43 10.92
CA ASP A 164 -8.41 -2.44 10.16
C ASP A 164 -8.44 -1.68 8.83
N ILE A 165 -9.58 -1.62 8.14
CA ILE A 165 -9.70 -0.83 6.90
C ILE A 165 -9.47 0.66 7.19
N ALA A 166 -9.95 1.15 8.34
CA ALA A 166 -9.67 2.52 8.78
C ALA A 166 -8.19 2.69 9.16
N ALA A 167 -7.55 1.68 9.76
CA ALA A 167 -6.12 1.72 10.06
C ALA A 167 -5.26 1.80 8.78
N VAL A 168 -5.60 1.02 7.74
CA VAL A 168 -4.94 1.11 6.42
C VAL A 168 -5.19 2.47 5.77
N ALA A 169 -6.41 3.00 5.84
CA ALA A 169 -6.74 4.32 5.31
C ALA A 169 -5.95 5.45 5.99
N MET A 170 -5.59 5.32 7.27
CA MET A 170 -4.78 6.31 8.00
C MET A 170 -3.35 6.44 7.44
N LEU A 171 -2.82 5.41 6.79
CA LEU A 171 -1.49 5.42 6.17
C LEU A 171 -1.41 6.30 4.92
N LEU A 172 -2.54 6.65 4.31
CA LEU A 172 -2.57 7.52 3.13
C LEU A 172 -2.12 8.94 3.49
N CYS A 173 -1.34 9.58 2.63
CA CYS A 173 -1.05 11.01 2.78
C CYS A 173 -2.32 11.87 2.64
N PRO A 174 -2.39 13.06 3.25
CA PRO A 174 -3.45 14.02 2.94
C PRO A 174 -3.45 14.33 1.45
N VAL A 175 -4.64 14.57 0.88
CA VAL A 175 -4.74 15.05 -0.49
C VAL A 175 -4.24 16.49 -0.50
N GLU A 176 -3.21 16.78 -1.28
CA GLU A 176 -2.78 18.14 -1.53
C GLU A 176 -3.93 18.86 -2.26
N THR A 177 -4.76 19.60 -1.53
CA THR A 177 -5.76 20.48 -2.13
C THR A 177 -5.01 21.62 -2.80
N ARG A 178 -4.85 21.53 -4.13
CA ARG A 178 -4.41 22.65 -4.94
C ARG A 178 -5.56 23.60 -5.20
#